data_AF-A0A1R0X229-F1
#
_entry.id   AF-A0A1R0X229-F1
#
_cell.length_a   1.000
_cell.length_b   1.000
_cell.length_c   1.000
_cell.angle_alpha   90.00
_cell.angle_beta   90.00
_cell.angle_gamma   90.00
#
_symmetry.space_group_name_H-M   'P 1'
#
loop_
_entity.id
_entity.type
_entity.pdbx_description
1 polymer ?
#
loop_
_entity_poly.entity_id
_entity_poly.type
_entity_poly.pdbx_seq_one_letter_code
_entity_poly.pdbx_strand_id
1 'polypeptide(L)'
;MERANEALFYVGTYNSENEKAIQLCALSLLSGEMRILEGTEGIENPSFLAVNSAGSVLYAVSEKDQGEVYAYAIDPATKALQSLGSRSTEGGAPCYVSISPKEDYIFVSNYSGGNVNAFPVNEDGSLQEMSDQVKHVGSGIREDRQEAPHPHSVIPDASGRHVLVCDLGLDQIVIYRPEEGKLVKHRELNLPPGSGPRHLAVHPSGQWIYLANELNCTVTAFANDEQDANLNILQHLSTLPDNYTAGSDDTASDIHVSPCGRFLYVSNRGQDSIALFHIDELTGLLEAVDWQVTGGRTPRNFAIIGDKLLAANQNSDNITSFSIDSESGRLIPTGNELEMKSPVCVQAL
;
A
#
# COMPACT_ATOMS: atom_id res chain seq x y z
N MET A 1 -8.73 15.60 22.59
CA MET A 1 -7.83 16.77 22.50
C MET A 1 -6.48 16.24 22.09
N GLU A 2 -6.09 16.46 20.84
CA GLU A 2 -4.72 16.23 20.39
C GLU A 2 -3.78 16.96 21.34
N ARG A 3 -2.83 16.23 21.94
CA ARG A 3 -1.70 16.89 22.59
C ARG A 3 -0.89 17.53 21.45
N ALA A 4 -0.40 18.75 21.64
CA ALA A 4 0.43 19.40 20.64
C ALA A 4 1.58 18.45 20.21
N ASN A 5 1.80 18.31 18.90
CA ASN A 5 2.78 17.42 18.26
C ASN A 5 2.47 15.91 18.28
N GLU A 6 1.19 15.53 18.36
CA GLU A 6 0.75 14.16 18.08
C GLU A 6 0.10 14.04 16.71
N ALA A 7 0.37 12.93 16.02
CA ALA A 7 -0.35 12.49 14.83
C ALA A 7 -1.12 11.20 15.14
N LEU A 8 -2.29 11.04 14.51
CA LEU A 8 -3.10 9.82 14.64
C LEU A 8 -2.94 8.95 13.39
N PHE A 9 -3.03 7.65 13.59
CA PHE A 9 -3.01 6.67 12.51
C PHE A 9 -3.80 5.42 12.87
N TYR A 10 -4.35 4.74 11.88
CA TYR A 10 -4.92 3.40 12.02
C TYR A 10 -3.90 2.33 11.63
N VAL A 11 -4.02 1.16 12.25
CA VAL A 11 -3.26 -0.03 11.87
C VAL A 11 -4.19 -1.18 11.57
N GLY A 12 -4.05 -1.75 10.38
CA GLY A 12 -4.66 -3.00 9.95
C GLY A 12 -3.78 -4.19 10.30
N THR A 13 -4.40 -5.30 10.69
CA THR A 13 -3.70 -6.49 11.19
C THR A 13 -4.24 -7.78 10.58
N TYR A 14 -3.44 -8.86 10.63
CA TYR A 14 -3.99 -10.22 10.46
C TYR A 14 -4.49 -10.74 11.80
N ASN A 15 -5.80 -10.65 12.02
CA ASN A 15 -6.46 -11.06 13.25
C ASN A 15 -7.88 -11.55 12.97
N SER A 16 -8.43 -12.31 13.92
CA SER A 16 -9.81 -12.79 13.81
C SER A 16 -10.82 -11.66 14.01
N GLU A 17 -12.04 -11.82 13.50
CA GLU A 17 -13.13 -10.85 13.68
C GLU A 17 -13.51 -10.58 15.15
N ASN A 18 -13.19 -11.51 16.06
CA ASN A 18 -13.46 -11.40 17.50
C ASN A 18 -12.35 -10.68 18.26
N GLU A 19 -11.28 -10.27 17.57
CA GLU A 19 -10.19 -9.46 18.11
C GLU A 19 -10.30 -8.03 17.57
N LYS A 20 -9.69 -7.08 18.29
CA LYS A 20 -9.57 -5.70 17.80
C LYS A 20 -8.57 -5.66 16.64
N ALA A 21 -9.07 -5.82 15.43
CA ALA A 21 -8.25 -6.04 14.25
C ALA A 21 -7.84 -4.74 13.54
N ILE A 22 -8.60 -3.66 13.70
CA ILE A 22 -8.16 -2.30 13.33
C ILE A 22 -7.85 -1.52 14.61
N GLN A 23 -6.63 -0.98 14.73
CA GLN A 23 -6.18 -0.26 15.93
C GLN A 23 -6.02 1.23 15.63
N LEU A 24 -6.64 2.10 16.42
CA LEU A 24 -6.35 3.54 16.42
C LEU A 24 -5.16 3.80 17.34
N CYS A 25 -4.14 4.45 16.80
CA CYS A 25 -2.90 4.75 17.49
C CYS A 25 -2.57 6.24 17.43
N ALA A 26 -1.70 6.66 18.35
CA ALA A 26 -1.10 7.99 18.36
C ALA A 26 0.42 7.91 18.31
N LEU A 27 1.02 8.81 17.54
CA LEU A 27 2.46 9.00 17.36
C LEU A 27 2.87 10.36 17.92
N SER A 28 3.88 10.40 18.79
CA SER A 28 4.61 11.62 19.14
C SER A 28 5.58 11.98 18.01
N LEU A 29 5.35 13.10 17.32
CA LEU A 29 6.25 13.56 16.26
C LEU A 29 7.61 14.05 16.80
N LEU A 30 7.71 14.33 18.10
CA LEU A 30 8.96 14.72 18.74
C LEU A 30 9.85 13.51 19.06
N SER A 31 9.28 12.47 19.67
CA SER A 31 10.06 11.34 20.18
C SER A 31 10.00 10.09 19.29
N GLY A 32 8.96 9.93 18.47
CA GLY A 32 8.64 8.67 17.79
C GLY A 32 7.89 7.66 18.65
N GLU A 33 7.58 8.00 19.91
CA GLU A 33 6.80 7.12 20.79
C GLU A 33 5.38 6.92 20.25
N MET A 34 4.91 5.67 20.30
CA MET A 34 3.59 5.27 19.81
C MET A 34 2.77 4.63 20.93
N ARG A 35 1.44 4.74 20.86
CA ARG A 35 0.53 4.03 21.76
C ARG A 35 -0.80 3.72 21.09
N ILE A 36 -1.43 2.64 21.53
CA ILE A 36 -2.80 2.30 21.15
C ILE A 36 -3.77 3.18 21.96
N LEU A 37 -4.76 3.76 21.28
CA LEU A 37 -5.84 4.52 21.88
C LEU A 37 -7.12 3.69 21.98
N GLU A 38 -7.47 3.02 20.90
CA GLU A 38 -8.72 2.27 20.75
C GLU A 38 -8.53 1.18 19.68
N GLY A 39 -9.47 0.22 19.60
CA GLY A 39 -9.47 -0.76 18.53
C GLY A 39 -10.88 -1.23 18.19
N THR A 40 -11.06 -1.65 16.95
CA THR A 40 -12.33 -2.01 16.32
C THR A 40 -12.34 -3.51 16.01
N GLU A 41 -13.40 -4.18 16.46
CA GLU A 41 -13.71 -5.60 16.22
C GLU A 41 -14.70 -5.74 15.05
N GLY A 42 -15.04 -6.96 14.67
CA GLY A 42 -16.07 -7.26 13.67
C GLY A 42 -15.58 -7.26 12.22
N ILE A 43 -14.25 -7.30 12.01
CA ILE A 43 -13.62 -7.50 10.71
C ILE A 43 -12.46 -8.48 10.86
N GLU A 44 -12.45 -9.51 10.02
CA GLU A 44 -11.36 -10.47 9.93
C GLU A 44 -10.28 -9.96 8.97
N ASN A 45 -9.01 -10.08 9.34
CA ASN A 45 -7.86 -9.74 8.51
C ASN A 45 -7.98 -8.40 7.76
N PRO A 46 -8.18 -7.25 8.45
CA PRO A 46 -8.16 -5.92 7.85
C PRO A 46 -6.75 -5.56 7.36
N SER A 47 -6.31 -6.13 6.24
CA SER A 47 -4.90 -6.16 5.85
C SER A 47 -4.44 -4.92 5.09
N PHE A 48 -5.39 -4.12 4.59
CA PHE A 48 -5.12 -2.84 3.92
C PHE A 48 -6.26 -1.86 4.17
N LEU A 49 -5.90 -0.60 4.42
CA LEU A 49 -6.81 0.48 4.81
C LEU A 49 -6.64 1.66 3.84
N ALA A 50 -7.72 2.40 3.61
CA ALA A 50 -7.69 3.69 2.92
C ALA A 50 -8.61 4.68 3.65
N VAL A 51 -8.15 5.91 3.84
CA VAL A 51 -8.94 6.99 4.45
C VAL A 51 -9.19 8.07 3.40
N ASN A 52 -10.42 8.59 3.35
CA ASN A 52 -10.78 9.64 2.41
C ASN A 52 -10.14 10.99 2.78
N SER A 53 -10.12 11.94 1.85
CA SER A 53 -9.39 13.21 2.01
C SER A 53 -9.86 14.05 3.19
N ALA A 54 -11.13 13.90 3.57
CA ALA A 54 -11.71 14.61 4.72
C ALA A 54 -11.40 13.95 6.07
N GLY A 55 -10.81 12.75 6.09
CA GLY A 55 -10.58 11.97 7.32
C GLY A 55 -11.90 11.58 8.02
N SER A 56 -12.96 11.38 7.23
CA SER A 56 -14.33 11.11 7.72
C SER A 56 -14.78 9.68 7.47
N VAL A 57 -14.17 8.95 6.52
CA VAL A 57 -14.51 7.58 6.18
C VAL A 57 -13.23 6.77 5.98
N LEU A 58 -13.21 5.57 6.55
CA LEU A 58 -12.18 4.56 6.36
C LEU A 58 -12.77 3.36 5.61
N TYR A 59 -12.04 2.88 4.61
CA TYR A 59 -12.31 1.64 3.90
C TYR A 59 -11.25 0.60 4.26
N ALA A 60 -11.67 -0.65 4.44
CA ALA A 60 -10.78 -1.75 4.79
C ALA A 60 -11.15 -3.01 4.00
N VAL A 61 -10.14 -3.69 3.45
CA VAL A 61 -10.34 -5.04 2.90
C VAL A 61 -10.36 -6.08 4.02
N SER A 62 -11.20 -7.10 3.92
CA SER A 62 -11.13 -8.29 4.77
C SER A 62 -10.49 -9.42 3.98
N GLU A 63 -9.21 -9.67 4.22
CA GLU A 63 -8.38 -10.61 3.45
C GLU A 63 -8.66 -12.06 3.86
N LYS A 64 -9.72 -12.64 3.28
CA LYS A 64 -10.16 -14.02 3.47
C LYS A 64 -10.61 -14.67 2.17
N ASP A 65 -10.87 -15.97 2.17
CA ASP A 65 -11.25 -16.72 0.96
C ASP A 65 -12.52 -16.20 0.28
N GLN A 66 -13.49 -15.71 1.05
CA GLN A 66 -14.66 -14.98 0.57
C GLN A 66 -14.50 -13.51 0.93
N GLY A 67 -13.78 -12.79 0.09
CA GLY A 67 -13.36 -11.43 0.32
C GLY A 67 -14.52 -10.46 0.52
N GLU A 68 -14.27 -9.46 1.36
CA GLU A 68 -15.16 -8.34 1.58
C GLU A 68 -14.37 -7.04 1.62
N VAL A 69 -15.07 -5.93 1.40
CA VAL A 69 -14.61 -4.57 1.68
C VAL A 69 -15.62 -3.91 2.62
N TYR A 70 -15.11 -3.30 3.69
CA TYR A 70 -15.88 -2.61 4.72
C TYR A 70 -15.71 -1.11 4.58
N ALA A 71 -16.76 -0.36 4.92
CA ALA A 71 -16.72 1.08 5.11
C ALA A 71 -17.03 1.42 6.58
N TYR A 72 -16.33 2.41 7.11
CA TYR A 72 -16.50 2.90 8.47
C TYR A 72 -16.56 4.43 8.47
N ALA A 73 -17.55 5.01 9.12
CA ALA A 73 -17.53 6.43 9.48
C ALA A 73 -16.52 6.65 10.61
N ILE A 74 -15.74 7.71 10.51
CA ILE A 74 -14.77 8.14 11.53
C ILE A 74 -15.43 9.23 12.38
N ASP A 75 -15.57 8.99 13.68
CA ASP A 75 -16.07 10.02 14.60
C ASP A 75 -15.09 11.21 14.62
N PRO A 76 -15.53 12.45 14.36
CA PRO A 76 -14.62 13.58 14.23
C PRO A 76 -13.92 13.97 15.53
N ALA A 77 -14.49 13.62 16.70
CA ALA A 77 -13.97 14.01 18.01
C ALA A 77 -13.07 12.93 18.62
N THR A 78 -13.46 11.65 18.51
CA THR A 78 -12.74 10.52 19.11
C THR A 78 -11.88 9.75 18.12
N LYS A 79 -12.18 9.86 16.81
CA LYS A 79 -11.63 9.02 15.74
C LYS A 79 -11.98 7.54 15.90
N ALA A 80 -13.00 7.21 16.67
CA ALA A 80 -13.55 5.85 16.71
C ALA A 80 -14.22 5.50 15.38
N LEU A 81 -14.18 4.22 15.00
CA LEU A 81 -14.81 3.72 13.78
C LEU A 81 -16.22 3.21 14.06
N GLN A 82 -17.18 3.66 13.25
CA GLN A 82 -18.54 3.14 13.21
C GLN A 82 -18.81 2.46 11.87
N SER A 83 -19.17 1.18 11.88
CA SER A 83 -19.44 0.43 10.65
C SER A 83 -20.60 1.03 9.84
N LEU A 84 -20.37 1.19 8.54
CA LEU A 84 -21.37 1.52 7.51
C LEU A 84 -21.77 0.28 6.70
N GLY A 85 -21.30 -0.90 7.10
CA GLY A 85 -21.52 -2.18 6.43
C GLY A 85 -20.38 -2.61 5.51
N SER A 86 -20.56 -3.76 4.87
CA SER A 86 -19.62 -4.36 3.94
C SER A 86 -20.27 -4.68 2.59
N ARG A 87 -19.43 -4.99 1.61
CA ARG A 87 -19.81 -5.66 0.37
C ARG A 87 -18.85 -6.81 0.08
N SER A 88 -19.38 -7.88 -0.49
CA SER A 88 -18.54 -8.96 -1.02
C SER A 88 -17.77 -8.46 -2.24
N THR A 89 -16.50 -8.87 -2.35
CA THR A 89 -15.67 -8.63 -3.53
C THR A 89 -15.86 -9.72 -4.59
N GLU A 90 -16.58 -10.79 -4.28
CA GLU A 90 -16.70 -12.00 -5.11
C GLU A 90 -15.32 -12.51 -5.58
N GLY A 91 -14.29 -12.31 -4.74
CA GLY A 91 -12.91 -12.71 -4.96
C GLY A 91 -12.27 -13.20 -3.67
N GLY A 92 -11.16 -13.92 -3.78
CA GLY A 92 -10.41 -14.43 -2.63
C GLY A 92 -9.23 -13.53 -2.26
N ALA A 93 -9.03 -13.31 -0.97
CA ALA A 93 -7.94 -12.53 -0.39
C ALA A 93 -7.80 -11.12 -1.00
N PRO A 94 -8.80 -10.23 -0.82
CA PRO A 94 -8.65 -8.82 -1.13
C PRO A 94 -7.51 -8.23 -0.30
N CYS A 95 -6.53 -7.61 -0.97
CA CYS A 95 -5.26 -7.22 -0.36
C CYS A 95 -4.93 -5.73 -0.52
N TYR A 96 -5.79 -4.98 -1.22
CA TYR A 96 -5.62 -3.54 -1.45
C TYR A 96 -6.98 -2.89 -1.71
N VAL A 97 -7.16 -1.68 -1.17
CA VAL A 97 -8.32 -0.83 -1.43
C VAL A 97 -7.82 0.59 -1.73
N SER A 98 -8.44 1.24 -2.72
CA SER A 98 -8.16 2.65 -3.04
C SER A 98 -9.44 3.42 -3.33
N ILE A 99 -9.34 4.74 -3.19
CA ILE A 99 -10.44 5.69 -3.36
C ILE A 99 -10.16 6.48 -4.64
N SER A 100 -11.15 6.58 -5.51
CA SER A 100 -11.10 7.47 -6.67
C SER A 100 -10.87 8.93 -6.26
N PRO A 101 -10.23 9.78 -7.09
CA PRO A 101 -9.97 11.18 -6.74
C PRO A 101 -11.23 12.03 -6.45
N LYS A 102 -12.38 11.61 -6.99
CA LYS A 102 -13.69 12.25 -6.73
C LYS A 102 -14.42 11.65 -5.53
N GLU A 103 -13.87 10.61 -4.93
CA GLU A 103 -14.45 9.84 -3.82
C GLU A 103 -15.83 9.24 -4.14
N ASP A 104 -16.12 9.03 -5.43
CA ASP A 104 -17.39 8.45 -5.92
C ASP A 104 -17.29 6.94 -6.19
N TYR A 105 -16.07 6.41 -6.24
CA TYR A 105 -15.76 4.98 -6.36
C TYR A 105 -14.68 4.50 -5.39
N ILE A 106 -14.82 3.25 -4.97
CA ILE A 106 -13.81 2.42 -4.30
C ILE A 106 -13.40 1.29 -5.23
N PHE A 107 -12.08 1.07 -5.34
CA PHE A 107 -11.50 -0.03 -6.09
C PHE A 107 -10.82 -1.03 -5.16
N VAL A 108 -10.97 -2.32 -5.45
CA VAL A 108 -10.40 -3.42 -4.65
C VAL A 108 -9.71 -4.43 -5.55
N SER A 109 -8.52 -4.89 -5.17
CA SER A 109 -7.84 -6.01 -5.84
C SER A 109 -7.83 -7.27 -4.98
N ASN A 110 -8.15 -8.41 -5.58
CA ASN A 110 -8.19 -9.71 -4.90
C ASN A 110 -7.03 -10.59 -5.37
N TYR A 111 -6.10 -10.87 -4.46
CA TYR A 111 -4.87 -11.58 -4.75
C TYR A 111 -5.13 -13.01 -5.25
N SER A 112 -5.82 -13.84 -4.44
CA SER A 112 -6.14 -15.23 -4.81
C SER A 112 -7.32 -15.28 -5.78
N GLY A 113 -8.18 -14.27 -5.74
CA GLY A 113 -9.33 -14.11 -6.62
C GLY A 113 -8.96 -13.74 -8.05
N GLY A 114 -7.76 -13.21 -8.32
CA GLY A 114 -7.36 -12.83 -9.68
C GLY A 114 -8.27 -11.78 -10.33
N ASN A 115 -9.01 -10.99 -9.54
CA ASN A 115 -10.00 -10.03 -10.03
C ASN A 115 -9.91 -8.68 -9.30
N VAL A 116 -10.43 -7.65 -9.96
CA VAL A 116 -10.50 -6.27 -9.46
C VAL A 116 -11.95 -5.81 -9.51
N ASN A 117 -12.39 -5.10 -8.48
CA ASN A 117 -13.76 -4.63 -8.34
C ASN A 117 -13.85 -3.10 -8.37
N ALA A 118 -15.03 -2.59 -8.77
CA ALA A 118 -15.43 -1.20 -8.59
C ALA A 118 -16.76 -1.12 -7.84
N PHE A 119 -16.78 -0.30 -6.79
CA PHE A 119 -17.97 -0.02 -5.98
C PHE A 119 -18.28 1.47 -6.01
N PRO A 120 -19.47 1.91 -6.47
CA PRO A 120 -19.91 3.27 -6.27
C PRO A 120 -20.11 3.57 -4.78
N VAL A 121 -19.97 4.84 -4.39
CA VAL A 121 -20.06 5.30 -3.00
C VAL A 121 -21.32 6.16 -2.82
N ASN A 122 -22.00 6.00 -1.68
CA ASN A 122 -23.11 6.86 -1.28
C ASN A 122 -22.61 8.17 -0.64
N GLU A 123 -23.46 9.17 -0.51
CA GLU A 123 -23.08 10.46 0.12
C GLU A 123 -22.56 10.32 1.57
N ASP A 124 -22.97 9.26 2.29
CA ASP A 124 -22.51 8.96 3.66
C ASP A 124 -21.20 8.16 3.72
N GLY A 125 -20.62 7.80 2.57
CA GLY A 125 -19.42 6.96 2.47
C GLY A 125 -19.68 5.45 2.50
N SER A 126 -20.93 5.01 2.62
CA SER A 126 -21.26 3.59 2.50
C SER A 126 -21.13 3.10 1.04
N LEU A 127 -20.81 1.82 0.87
CA LEU A 127 -20.68 1.21 -0.46
C LEU A 127 -22.06 0.88 -1.05
N GLN A 128 -22.23 1.18 -2.34
CA GLN A 128 -23.33 0.67 -3.16
C GLN A 128 -23.03 -0.77 -3.64
N GLU A 129 -23.97 -1.37 -4.37
CA GLU A 129 -23.72 -2.64 -5.06
C GLU A 129 -22.56 -2.51 -6.05
N MET A 130 -21.77 -3.58 -6.18
CA MET A 130 -20.64 -3.65 -7.11
C MET A 130 -21.11 -3.30 -8.52
N SER A 131 -20.50 -2.28 -9.13
CA SER A 131 -20.86 -1.84 -10.48
C SER A 131 -20.13 -2.64 -11.56
N ASP A 132 -18.92 -3.12 -11.24
CA ASP A 132 -18.15 -3.94 -12.17
C ASP A 132 -17.11 -4.83 -11.47
N GLN A 133 -16.73 -5.90 -12.17
CA GLN A 133 -15.63 -6.78 -11.81
C GLN A 133 -14.89 -7.23 -13.06
N VAL A 134 -13.56 -7.08 -13.06
CA VAL A 134 -12.69 -7.59 -14.12
C VAL A 134 -11.86 -8.75 -13.60
N LYS A 135 -11.95 -9.90 -14.28
CA LYS A 135 -11.14 -11.09 -14.00
C LYS A 135 -9.93 -11.09 -14.93
N HIS A 136 -8.74 -11.14 -14.34
CA HIS A 136 -7.51 -11.31 -15.09
C HIS A 136 -7.32 -12.79 -15.48
N VAL A 137 -6.58 -13.05 -16.56
CA VAL A 137 -6.30 -14.40 -17.08
C VAL A 137 -4.86 -14.44 -17.60
N GLY A 138 -4.12 -15.49 -17.24
CA GLY A 138 -2.73 -15.70 -17.64
C GLY A 138 -1.91 -16.29 -16.50
N SER A 139 -0.60 -16.34 -16.69
CA SER A 139 0.39 -16.83 -15.73
C SER A 139 1.76 -16.24 -16.08
N GLY A 140 2.67 -16.23 -15.12
CA GLY A 140 4.07 -15.83 -15.27
C GLY A 140 5.01 -17.03 -15.35
N ILE A 141 6.30 -16.79 -15.11
CA ILE A 141 7.34 -17.82 -15.24
C ILE A 141 7.59 -18.60 -13.94
N ARG A 142 7.21 -18.06 -12.78
CA ARG A 142 7.38 -18.71 -11.49
C ARG A 142 6.21 -19.63 -11.18
N GLU A 143 6.45 -20.94 -11.22
CA GLU A 143 5.42 -21.96 -10.93
C GLU A 143 4.88 -21.90 -9.49
N ASP A 144 5.63 -21.30 -8.56
CA ASP A 144 5.27 -21.24 -7.14
C ASP A 144 4.49 -19.99 -6.73
N ARG A 145 4.49 -18.94 -7.56
CA ARG A 145 3.94 -17.61 -7.22
C ARG A 145 3.22 -16.91 -8.38
N GLN A 146 3.27 -17.45 -9.59
CA GLN A 146 2.73 -16.87 -10.81
C GLN A 146 2.01 -17.91 -11.67
N GLU A 147 1.43 -18.94 -11.05
CA GLU A 147 0.62 -19.96 -11.70
C GLU A 147 -0.73 -19.41 -12.21
N ALA A 148 -1.15 -18.27 -11.66
CA ALA A 148 -2.37 -17.56 -11.98
C ALA A 148 -2.17 -16.04 -11.79
N PRO A 149 -3.12 -15.19 -12.22
CA PRO A 149 -3.08 -13.75 -11.95
C PRO A 149 -3.30 -13.44 -10.47
N HIS A 150 -2.55 -12.47 -9.97
CA HIS A 150 -2.56 -12.00 -8.60
C HIS A 150 -2.49 -10.46 -8.55
N PRO A 151 -3.59 -9.75 -8.88
CA PRO A 151 -3.63 -8.30 -8.75
C PRO A 151 -3.42 -7.92 -7.28
N HIS A 152 -2.34 -7.19 -7.02
CA HIS A 152 -1.89 -6.88 -5.66
C HIS A 152 -2.14 -5.41 -5.28
N SER A 153 -2.25 -4.50 -6.25
CA SER A 153 -2.73 -3.14 -5.99
C SER A 153 -3.58 -2.63 -7.13
N VAL A 154 -4.48 -1.70 -6.81
CA VAL A 154 -5.33 -0.98 -7.74
C VAL A 154 -5.31 0.49 -7.37
N ILE A 155 -4.81 1.35 -8.25
CA ILE A 155 -4.48 2.75 -7.94
C ILE A 155 -5.01 3.65 -9.05
N PRO A 156 -5.99 4.52 -8.77
CA PRO A 156 -6.43 5.52 -9.75
C PRO A 156 -5.33 6.59 -9.95
N ASP A 157 -5.21 7.09 -11.18
CA ASP A 157 -4.39 8.26 -11.45
C ASP A 157 -5.01 9.52 -10.81
N ALA A 158 -4.22 10.59 -10.67
CA ALA A 158 -4.67 11.83 -10.04
C ALA A 158 -5.86 12.48 -10.77
N SER A 159 -6.03 12.18 -12.07
CA SER A 159 -7.13 12.71 -12.88
C SER A 159 -8.42 11.89 -12.78
N GLY A 160 -8.34 10.68 -12.24
CA GLY A 160 -9.41 9.67 -12.22
C GLY A 160 -9.75 9.10 -13.60
N ARG A 161 -8.96 9.40 -14.65
CA ARG A 161 -9.21 8.89 -16.01
C ARG A 161 -8.74 7.46 -16.18
N HIS A 162 -7.74 7.05 -15.41
CA HIS A 162 -7.19 5.71 -15.47
C HIS A 162 -7.08 5.09 -14.09
N VAL A 163 -7.12 3.76 -14.07
CA VAL A 163 -6.88 2.92 -12.90
C VAL A 163 -5.81 1.91 -13.25
N LEU A 164 -4.71 1.92 -12.50
CA LEU A 164 -3.55 1.06 -12.71
C LEU A 164 -3.65 -0.12 -11.76
N VAL A 165 -3.52 -1.33 -12.29
CA VAL A 165 -3.55 -2.58 -11.53
C VAL A 165 -2.21 -3.28 -11.67
N CYS A 166 -1.48 -3.42 -10.57
CA CYS A 166 -0.26 -4.22 -10.52
C CYS A 166 -0.62 -5.69 -10.32
N ASP A 167 -0.35 -6.52 -11.33
CA ASP A 167 -0.61 -7.95 -11.25
C ASP A 167 0.68 -8.75 -11.13
N LEU A 168 0.93 -9.23 -9.91
CA LEU A 168 2.11 -10.00 -9.54
C LEU A 168 2.21 -11.28 -10.38
N GLY A 169 1.08 -11.93 -10.63
CA GLY A 169 0.99 -13.19 -11.35
C GLY A 169 1.26 -13.06 -12.85
N LEU A 170 1.07 -11.87 -13.41
CA LEU A 170 1.21 -11.63 -14.85
C LEU A 170 2.50 -10.91 -15.27
N ASP A 171 3.29 -10.39 -14.32
CA ASP A 171 4.38 -9.45 -14.62
C ASP A 171 3.88 -8.22 -15.39
N GLN A 172 2.70 -7.71 -15.02
CA GLN A 172 2.04 -6.63 -15.75
C GLN A 172 1.52 -5.52 -14.84
N ILE A 173 1.54 -4.29 -15.38
CA ILE A 173 0.61 -3.23 -14.98
C ILE A 173 -0.53 -3.21 -15.99
N VAL A 174 -1.74 -3.56 -15.56
CA VAL A 174 -2.95 -3.49 -16.39
C VAL A 174 -3.66 -2.18 -16.13
N ILE A 175 -3.93 -1.40 -17.18
CA ILE A 175 -4.49 -0.06 -17.08
C ILE A 175 -5.92 -0.07 -17.62
N TYR A 176 -6.86 0.43 -16.83
CA TYR A 176 -8.28 0.53 -17.15
C TYR A 176 -8.72 2.00 -17.24
N ARG A 177 -9.78 2.26 -18.00
CA ARG A 177 -10.54 3.52 -17.97
C ARG A 177 -11.88 3.26 -17.26
N PRO A 178 -12.22 4.02 -16.20
CA PRO A 178 -13.56 3.99 -15.63
C PRO A 178 -14.57 4.64 -16.58
N GLU A 179 -15.52 3.87 -17.10
CA GLU A 179 -16.56 4.33 -18.02
C GLU A 179 -17.92 3.79 -17.60
N GLU A 180 -18.85 4.69 -17.24
CA GLU A 180 -20.24 4.32 -16.87
C GLU A 180 -20.30 3.22 -15.79
N GLY A 181 -19.41 3.30 -14.79
CA GLY A 181 -19.31 2.34 -13.70
C GLY A 181 -18.55 1.05 -14.02
N LYS A 182 -17.94 0.94 -15.21
CA LYS A 182 -17.14 -0.21 -15.64
C LYS A 182 -15.65 0.11 -15.76
N LEU A 183 -14.82 -0.90 -15.59
CA LEU A 183 -13.38 -0.88 -15.82
C LEU A 183 -13.10 -1.40 -17.24
N VAL A 184 -13.00 -0.48 -18.20
CA VAL A 184 -12.70 -0.83 -19.60
C VAL A 184 -11.20 -0.90 -19.81
N LYS A 185 -10.66 -2.07 -20.16
CA LYS A 185 -9.21 -2.24 -20.37
C LYS A 185 -8.72 -1.25 -21.43
N HIS A 186 -7.72 -0.45 -21.08
CA HIS A 186 -7.08 0.54 -21.93
C HIS A 186 -5.80 -0.01 -22.55
N ARG A 187 -4.92 -0.57 -21.71
CA ARG A 187 -3.66 -1.19 -22.13
C ARG A 187 -3.05 -2.04 -21.02
N GLU A 188 -1.94 -2.69 -21.34
CA GLU A 188 -1.08 -3.39 -20.40
C GLU A 188 0.37 -3.03 -20.67
N LEU A 189 1.18 -3.01 -19.62
CA LEU A 189 2.62 -2.85 -19.68
C LEU A 189 3.26 -4.10 -19.12
N ASN A 190 4.09 -4.77 -19.92
CA ASN A 190 4.86 -5.94 -19.49
C ASN A 190 6.14 -5.50 -18.79
N LEU A 191 6.48 -6.19 -17.70
CA LEU A 191 7.73 -6.05 -16.97
C LEU A 191 8.65 -7.25 -17.24
N PRO A 192 9.93 -7.19 -16.81
CA PRO A 192 10.81 -8.34 -16.89
C PRO A 192 10.16 -9.59 -16.26
N PRO A 193 10.19 -10.76 -16.95
CA PRO A 193 9.60 -11.98 -16.40
C PRO A 193 10.13 -12.34 -15.01
N GLY A 194 9.23 -12.70 -14.10
CA GLY A 194 9.52 -13.01 -12.69
C GLY A 194 9.67 -11.79 -11.79
N SER A 195 9.25 -10.61 -12.24
CA SER A 195 9.24 -9.38 -11.45
C SER A 195 8.22 -9.39 -10.31
N GLY A 196 6.98 -9.77 -10.60
CA GLY A 196 5.87 -9.69 -9.66
C GLY A 196 5.55 -8.27 -9.20
N PRO A 197 5.01 -7.38 -10.06
CA PRO A 197 4.65 -6.02 -9.67
C PRO A 197 3.66 -6.01 -8.50
N ARG A 198 3.94 -5.21 -7.47
CA ARG A 198 3.18 -5.21 -6.22
C ARG A 198 2.47 -3.89 -5.95
N HIS A 199 3.21 -2.86 -5.50
CA HIS A 199 2.68 -1.54 -5.13
C HIS A 199 3.38 -0.44 -5.94
N LEU A 200 2.67 0.66 -6.22
CA LEU A 200 3.20 1.85 -6.88
C LEU A 200 3.24 3.03 -5.91
N ALA A 201 4.20 3.94 -6.10
CA ALA A 201 4.23 5.27 -5.50
C ALA A 201 4.37 6.32 -6.60
N VAL A 202 3.52 7.35 -6.54
CA VAL A 202 3.54 8.48 -7.47
C VAL A 202 4.38 9.60 -6.86
N HIS A 203 5.34 10.13 -7.62
CA HIS A 203 6.11 11.28 -7.17
C HIS A 203 5.20 12.53 -7.05
N PRO A 204 5.40 13.45 -6.08
CA PRO A 204 4.55 14.64 -5.90
C PRO A 204 4.39 15.53 -7.14
N SER A 205 5.34 15.48 -8.09
CA SER A 205 5.23 16.21 -9.37
C SER A 205 4.28 15.56 -10.39
N GLY A 206 3.83 14.32 -10.16
CA GLY A 206 3.07 13.51 -11.11
C GLY A 206 3.88 12.97 -12.30
N GLN A 207 5.11 13.46 -12.51
CA GLN A 207 5.92 13.12 -13.70
C GLN A 207 6.58 11.75 -13.61
N TRP A 208 6.69 11.16 -12.42
CA TRP A 208 7.33 9.87 -12.21
C TRP A 208 6.48 8.96 -11.33
N ILE A 209 6.53 7.68 -11.66
CA ILE A 209 5.94 6.61 -10.86
C ILE A 209 7.05 5.60 -10.56
N TYR A 210 7.04 5.05 -9.36
CA TYR A 210 7.95 4.00 -8.92
C TYR A 210 7.15 2.76 -8.51
N LEU A 211 7.64 1.59 -8.88
CA LEU A 211 7.00 0.31 -8.64
C LEU A 211 7.92 -0.60 -7.84
N ALA A 212 7.44 -1.15 -6.74
CA ALA A 212 8.07 -2.28 -6.09
C ALA A 212 7.66 -3.60 -6.78
N ASN A 213 8.65 -4.36 -7.23
CA ASN A 213 8.51 -5.71 -7.77
C ASN A 213 8.87 -6.72 -6.69
N GLU A 214 7.87 -7.48 -6.25
CA GLU A 214 7.93 -8.39 -5.12
C GLU A 214 8.96 -9.51 -5.33
N LEU A 215 8.85 -10.23 -6.45
CA LEU A 215 9.41 -11.56 -6.61
C LEU A 215 10.90 -11.56 -6.95
N ASN A 216 11.42 -10.45 -7.49
CA ASN A 216 12.82 -10.29 -7.83
C ASN A 216 13.52 -9.17 -7.03
N CYS A 217 12.85 -8.59 -6.02
CA CYS A 217 13.38 -7.51 -5.20
C CYS A 217 13.95 -6.35 -6.02
N THR A 218 13.13 -5.80 -6.92
CA THR A 218 13.52 -4.62 -7.71
C THR A 218 12.55 -3.47 -7.55
N VAL A 219 13.04 -2.27 -7.82
CA VAL A 219 12.22 -1.08 -8.07
C VAL A 219 12.32 -0.73 -9.55
N THR A 220 11.18 -0.44 -10.18
CA THR A 220 11.12 0.09 -11.54
C THR A 220 10.69 1.55 -11.49
N ALA A 221 11.44 2.44 -12.15
CA ALA A 221 11.06 3.83 -12.31
C ALA A 221 10.47 4.07 -13.71
N PHE A 222 9.41 4.87 -13.76
CA PHE A 222 8.73 5.25 -14.99
C PHE A 222 8.68 6.78 -15.14
N ALA A 223 8.88 7.26 -16.35
CA ALA A 223 8.33 8.56 -16.75
C ALA A 223 6.84 8.38 -17.04
N ASN A 224 6.03 9.24 -16.43
CA ASN A 224 4.58 9.17 -16.48
C ASN A 224 4.01 10.23 -17.41
N ASP A 225 3.26 9.78 -18.42
CA ASP A 225 2.37 10.64 -19.19
C ASP A 225 0.93 10.37 -18.78
N GLU A 226 0.42 11.22 -17.88
CA GLU A 226 -0.93 11.11 -17.34
C GLU A 226 -2.04 11.32 -18.37
N GLN A 227 -1.76 11.91 -19.54
CA GLN A 227 -2.81 12.15 -20.53
C GLN A 227 -3.31 10.83 -21.09
N ASP A 228 -2.40 9.92 -21.42
CA ASP A 228 -2.69 8.64 -22.07
C ASP A 228 -2.41 7.42 -21.17
N ALA A 229 -2.04 7.64 -19.90
CA ALA A 229 -1.50 6.65 -18.98
C ALA A 229 -0.37 5.83 -19.62
N ASN A 230 0.58 6.55 -20.22
CA ASN A 230 1.73 5.94 -20.86
C ASN A 230 2.94 6.00 -19.92
N LEU A 231 3.31 4.83 -19.40
CA LEU A 231 4.46 4.66 -18.51
C LEU A 231 5.67 4.20 -19.33
N ASN A 232 6.69 5.04 -19.39
CA ASN A 232 7.95 4.68 -20.05
C ASN A 232 8.97 4.25 -18.99
N ILE A 233 9.44 3.00 -19.06
CA ILE A 233 10.47 2.49 -18.16
C ILE A 233 11.74 3.32 -18.32
N LEU A 234 12.24 3.86 -17.21
CA LEU A 234 13.51 4.58 -17.14
C LEU A 234 14.63 3.67 -16.66
N GLN A 235 14.35 2.83 -15.66
CA GLN A 235 15.36 1.98 -15.02
C GLN A 235 14.72 0.89 -14.16
N HIS A 236 15.51 -0.16 -13.90
CA HIS A 236 15.28 -1.16 -12.87
C HIS A 236 16.49 -1.19 -11.94
N LEU A 237 16.27 -1.27 -10.63
CA LEU A 237 17.32 -1.38 -9.62
C LEU A 237 16.96 -2.45 -8.60
N SER A 238 17.97 -3.13 -8.06
CA SER A 238 17.80 -3.98 -6.89
C SER A 238 17.37 -3.15 -5.68
N THR A 239 16.45 -3.67 -4.88
CA THR A 239 16.10 -3.13 -3.56
C THR A 239 16.96 -3.74 -2.46
N LEU A 240 17.82 -4.71 -2.79
CA LEU A 240 18.77 -5.34 -1.87
C LEU A 240 20.21 -4.82 -2.11
N PRO A 241 21.06 -4.81 -1.07
CA PRO A 241 22.47 -4.41 -1.21
C PRO A 241 23.23 -5.28 -2.22
N ASP A 242 24.19 -4.71 -2.96
CA ASP A 242 25.01 -5.44 -3.96
C ASP A 242 25.80 -6.62 -3.36
N ASN A 243 26.15 -6.54 -2.08
CA ASN A 243 26.87 -7.58 -1.35
C ASN A 243 25.95 -8.59 -0.64
N TYR A 244 24.63 -8.49 -0.85
CA TYR A 244 23.65 -9.40 -0.27
C TYR A 244 23.27 -10.48 -1.28
N THR A 245 23.27 -11.74 -0.82
CA THR A 245 22.79 -12.87 -1.64
C THR A 245 21.35 -13.16 -1.26
N ALA A 246 20.42 -12.85 -2.15
CA ALA A 246 18.99 -13.08 -1.92
C ALA A 246 18.67 -14.57 -1.73
N GLY A 247 17.93 -14.89 -0.68
CA GLY A 247 17.23 -16.15 -0.50
C GLY A 247 15.93 -16.22 -1.28
N SER A 248 15.28 -17.40 -1.27
CA SER A 248 13.99 -17.61 -1.94
C SER A 248 12.83 -16.81 -1.33
N ASP A 249 12.97 -16.42 -0.06
CA ASP A 249 11.93 -15.78 0.73
C ASP A 249 12.09 -14.25 0.74
N ASP A 250 13.16 -13.72 0.16
CA ASP A 250 13.39 -12.29 0.03
C ASP A 250 12.43 -11.70 -1.00
N THR A 251 11.65 -10.73 -0.55
CA THR A 251 10.63 -10.10 -1.39
C THR A 251 10.47 -8.63 -1.05
N ALA A 252 10.40 -7.78 -2.07
CA ALA A 252 9.97 -6.39 -1.85
C ALA A 252 8.49 -6.37 -1.43
N SER A 253 8.07 -5.33 -0.72
CA SER A 253 6.70 -5.18 -0.25
C SER A 253 6.16 -3.80 -0.54
N ASP A 254 6.35 -2.85 0.36
CA ASP A 254 5.71 -1.55 0.27
C ASP A 254 6.66 -0.48 -0.26
N ILE A 255 6.10 0.62 -0.78
CA ILE A 255 6.86 1.68 -1.44
C ILE A 255 6.22 3.04 -1.21
N HIS A 256 7.02 4.03 -0.82
CA HIS A 256 6.56 5.41 -0.62
C HIS A 256 7.60 6.42 -1.06
N VAL A 257 7.15 7.47 -1.73
CA VAL A 257 7.95 8.68 -1.99
C VAL A 257 7.78 9.62 -0.79
N SER A 258 8.87 10.23 -0.33
CA SER A 258 8.79 11.24 0.73
C SER A 258 7.97 12.45 0.27
N PRO A 259 7.31 13.18 1.19
CA PRO A 259 6.52 14.36 0.82
C PRO A 259 7.31 15.46 0.10
N CYS A 260 8.63 15.53 0.30
CA CYS A 260 9.49 16.49 -0.39
C CYS A 260 9.93 16.02 -1.79
N GLY A 261 9.57 14.80 -2.21
CA GLY A 261 9.87 14.23 -3.52
C GLY A 261 11.31 13.74 -3.73
N ARG A 262 12.20 13.96 -2.75
CA ARG A 262 13.64 13.66 -2.93
C ARG A 262 14.05 12.25 -2.58
N PHE A 263 13.22 11.52 -1.85
CA PHE A 263 13.56 10.20 -1.33
C PHE A 263 12.48 9.18 -1.67
N LEU A 264 12.89 7.98 -2.05
CA LEU A 264 12.02 6.83 -2.21
C LEU A 264 12.43 5.76 -1.21
N TYR A 265 11.45 5.18 -0.52
CA TYR A 265 11.64 4.09 0.42
C TYR A 265 10.94 2.83 -0.10
N VAL A 266 11.59 1.68 0.03
CA VAL A 266 11.01 0.37 -0.31
C VAL A 266 11.28 -0.62 0.82
N SER A 267 10.26 -1.33 1.30
CA SER A 267 10.48 -2.37 2.32
C SER A 267 10.81 -3.71 1.68
N ASN A 268 11.75 -4.43 2.28
CA ASN A 268 12.14 -5.80 1.90
C ASN A 268 11.85 -6.75 3.06
N ARG A 269 11.07 -7.80 2.79
CA ARG A 269 10.82 -8.92 3.69
C ARG A 269 11.91 -9.97 3.49
N GLY A 270 12.30 -10.66 4.56
CA GLY A 270 13.41 -11.63 4.55
C GLY A 270 14.71 -10.96 4.96
N GLN A 271 15.18 -10.00 4.17
CA GLN A 271 16.29 -9.11 4.52
C GLN A 271 15.90 -8.06 5.58
N ASP A 272 14.60 -7.88 5.81
CA ASP A 272 13.99 -7.13 6.92
C ASP A 272 14.53 -5.70 7.09
N SER A 273 14.50 -4.94 5.99
CA SER A 273 14.95 -3.53 5.96
C SER A 273 14.03 -2.62 5.14
N ILE A 274 14.25 -1.32 5.29
CA ILE A 274 13.79 -0.29 4.36
C ILE A 274 15.00 0.16 3.52
N ALA A 275 14.94 -0.07 2.20
CA ALA A 275 15.87 0.49 1.24
C ALA A 275 15.53 1.97 0.98
N LEU A 276 16.55 2.82 0.98
CA LEU A 276 16.47 4.23 0.62
C LEU A 276 17.10 4.46 -0.75
N PHE A 277 16.38 5.17 -1.60
CA PHE A 277 16.89 5.74 -2.83
C PHE A 277 16.77 7.26 -2.83
N HIS A 278 17.75 7.94 -3.41
CA HIS A 278 17.62 9.35 -3.80
C HIS A 278 16.99 9.45 -5.18
N ILE A 279 16.10 10.43 -5.35
CA ILE A 279 15.45 10.74 -6.61
C ILE A 279 16.17 11.93 -7.24
N ASP A 280 16.67 11.77 -8.46
CA ASP A 280 17.15 12.89 -9.26
C ASP A 280 15.96 13.78 -9.68
N GLU A 281 15.93 15.01 -9.17
CA GLU A 281 14.79 15.92 -9.32
C GLU A 281 14.55 16.41 -10.77
N LEU A 282 15.46 16.12 -11.70
CA LEU A 282 15.32 16.51 -13.11
C LEU A 282 14.88 15.35 -14.00
N THR A 283 15.31 14.14 -13.67
CA THR A 283 15.17 12.95 -14.52
C THR A 283 14.26 11.88 -13.91
N GLY A 284 14.06 11.89 -12.60
CA GLY A 284 13.33 10.88 -11.85
C GLY A 284 14.08 9.57 -11.68
N LEU A 285 15.35 9.50 -12.11
CA LEU A 285 16.22 8.34 -11.89
C LEU A 285 16.53 8.19 -10.40
N LEU A 286 16.83 6.95 -10.00
CA LEU A 286 17.08 6.61 -8.60
C LEU A 286 18.55 6.22 -8.40
N GLU A 287 19.09 6.60 -7.26
CA GLU A 287 20.36 6.11 -6.74
C GLU A 287 20.12 5.38 -5.42
N ALA A 288 20.58 4.14 -5.26
CA ALA A 288 20.47 3.41 -4.00
C ALA A 288 21.49 3.95 -2.98
N VAL A 289 21.04 4.28 -1.77
CA VAL A 289 21.85 5.02 -0.78
C VAL A 289 22.04 4.27 0.54
N ASP A 290 20.99 3.61 1.04
CA ASP A 290 21.02 2.98 2.36
C ASP A 290 20.00 1.84 2.50
N TRP A 291 20.23 0.96 3.48
CA TRP A 291 19.32 -0.13 3.84
C TRP A 291 19.20 -0.22 5.36
N GLN A 292 18.16 0.42 5.90
CA GLN A 292 17.96 0.48 7.36
C GLN A 292 17.19 -0.75 7.84
N VAL A 293 17.82 -1.57 8.68
CA VAL A 293 17.13 -2.69 9.35
C VAL A 293 15.93 -2.18 10.15
N THR A 294 14.80 -2.87 10.05
CA THR A 294 13.55 -2.36 10.64
C THR A 294 13.44 -2.62 12.14
N GLY A 295 14.29 -3.46 12.72
CA GLY A 295 14.17 -3.87 14.13
C GLY A 295 13.04 -4.87 14.38
N GLY A 296 12.52 -5.50 13.33
CA GLY A 296 11.55 -6.59 13.38
C GLY A 296 11.72 -7.54 12.21
N ARG A 297 10.70 -8.34 11.91
CA ARG A 297 10.66 -9.30 10.80
C ARG A 297 9.48 -9.06 9.88
N THR A 298 9.73 -9.18 8.57
CA THR A 298 8.72 -9.04 7.52
C THR A 298 8.03 -7.66 7.57
N PRO A 299 8.77 -6.57 7.29
CA PRO A 299 8.22 -5.22 7.19
C PRO A 299 7.26 -5.12 5.99
N ARG A 300 6.00 -5.53 6.20
CA ARG A 300 5.01 -5.69 5.13
C ARG A 300 4.51 -4.35 4.60
N ASN A 301 4.42 -3.35 5.48
CA ASN A 301 3.99 -2.00 5.16
C ASN A 301 4.73 -1.00 6.05
N PHE A 302 4.84 0.23 5.58
CA PHE A 302 5.26 1.33 6.40
C PHE A 302 4.51 2.60 6.02
N ALA A 303 4.54 3.61 6.89
CA ALA A 303 3.97 4.92 6.59
C ALA A 303 4.96 6.04 6.94
N ILE A 304 4.88 7.14 6.20
CA ILE A 304 5.59 8.38 6.51
C ILE A 304 4.57 9.35 7.11
N ILE A 305 4.80 9.77 8.36
CA ILE A 305 3.91 10.68 9.10
C ILE A 305 4.77 11.84 9.63
N GLY A 306 4.63 13.01 9.01
CA GLY A 306 5.53 14.14 9.27
C GLY A 306 6.97 13.79 8.88
N ASP A 307 7.89 13.90 9.83
CA ASP A 307 9.31 13.55 9.69
C ASP A 307 9.63 12.14 10.23
N LYS A 308 8.60 11.32 10.47
CA LYS A 308 8.75 9.96 10.99
C LYS A 308 8.38 8.92 9.94
N LEU A 309 9.07 7.78 9.98
CA LEU A 309 8.71 6.56 9.28
C LEU A 309 8.36 5.48 10.30
N LEU A 310 7.21 4.83 10.12
CA LEU A 310 6.74 3.72 10.96
C LEU A 310 6.76 2.43 10.16
N ALA A 311 7.58 1.44 10.55
CA ALA A 311 7.65 0.15 9.86
C ALA A 311 6.84 -0.91 10.61
N ALA A 312 5.81 -1.47 9.97
CA ALA A 312 4.98 -2.54 10.52
C ALA A 312 5.58 -3.90 10.18
N ASN A 313 6.12 -4.58 11.19
CA ASN A 313 6.81 -5.84 11.05
C ASN A 313 5.85 -6.99 11.40
N GLN A 314 5.32 -7.63 10.36
CA GLN A 314 4.26 -8.63 10.48
C GLN A 314 4.66 -9.78 11.42
N ASN A 315 5.84 -10.37 11.21
CA ASN A 315 6.20 -11.66 11.83
C ASN A 315 6.92 -11.52 13.17
N SER A 316 7.13 -10.29 13.64
CA SER A 316 7.68 -9.98 14.96
C SER A 316 6.70 -9.24 15.86
N ASP A 317 5.46 -9.07 15.41
CA ASP A 317 4.39 -8.43 16.18
C ASP A 317 4.78 -7.06 16.76
N ASN A 318 5.45 -6.22 15.95
CA ASN A 318 5.82 -4.86 16.36
C ASN A 318 5.78 -3.84 15.22
N ILE A 319 5.58 -2.57 15.59
CA ILE A 319 5.81 -1.40 14.75
C ILE A 319 7.00 -0.64 15.32
N THR A 320 8.00 -0.33 14.50
CA THR A 320 9.17 0.45 14.91
C THR A 320 9.16 1.83 14.27
N SER A 321 9.73 2.82 14.95
CA SER A 321 9.74 4.21 14.47
C SER A 321 11.16 4.73 14.19
N PHE A 322 11.25 5.53 13.13
CA PHE A 322 12.47 6.17 12.67
C PHE A 322 12.21 7.66 12.45
N SER A 323 13.21 8.51 12.72
CA SER A 323 13.25 9.88 12.20
C SER A 323 13.89 9.87 10.82
N ILE A 324 13.33 10.66 9.90
CA ILE A 324 13.90 10.86 8.57
C ILE A 324 14.85 12.05 8.64
N ASP A 325 16.14 11.84 8.37
CA ASP A 325 17.08 12.93 8.20
C ASP A 325 16.69 13.78 7.00
N SER A 326 16.40 15.07 7.23
CA SER A 326 15.83 15.93 6.20
C SER A 326 16.80 16.22 5.05
N GLU A 327 18.11 16.09 5.24
CA GLU A 327 19.10 16.37 4.20
C GLU A 327 19.40 15.14 3.35
N SER A 328 19.65 14.01 4.01
CA SER A 328 20.10 12.77 3.37
C SER A 328 18.99 11.72 3.17
N GLY A 329 17.83 11.88 3.80
CA GLY A 329 16.75 10.89 3.77
C GLY A 329 17.03 9.63 4.59
N ARG A 330 18.19 9.51 5.24
CA ARG A 330 18.54 8.35 6.06
C ARG A 330 17.58 8.20 7.25
N LEU A 331 17.27 6.95 7.57
CA LEU A 331 16.40 6.62 8.69
C LEU A 331 17.23 6.46 9.96
N ILE A 332 16.89 7.25 10.98
CA ILE A 332 17.55 7.22 12.29
C ILE A 332 16.59 6.56 13.28
N PRO A 333 16.91 5.39 13.85
CA PRO A 333 16.05 4.73 14.84
C PRO A 333 15.77 5.67 16.02
N THR A 334 14.51 5.82 16.40
CA THR A 334 14.16 6.65 17.57
C THR A 334 14.38 5.90 18.89
N GLY A 335 14.48 4.57 18.81
CA GLY A 335 14.50 3.67 19.96
C GLY A 335 13.10 3.26 20.46
N ASN A 336 12.02 3.73 19.82
CA ASN A 336 10.65 3.39 20.20
C ASN A 336 10.04 2.33 19.27
N GLU A 337 9.35 1.39 19.88
CA GLU A 337 8.52 0.38 19.21
C GLU A 337 7.16 0.26 19.91
N LEU A 338 6.18 -0.27 19.18
CA LEU A 338 4.85 -0.60 19.68
C LEU A 338 4.60 -2.08 19.43
N GLU A 339 4.37 -2.85 20.49
CA GLU A 339 3.92 -4.24 20.37
C GLU A 339 2.50 -4.27 19.80
N MET A 340 2.31 -5.01 18.72
CA MET A 340 1.04 -5.18 18.04
C MET A 340 1.05 -6.47 17.25
N LYS A 341 0.06 -7.33 17.43
CA LYS A 341 -0.02 -8.60 16.71
C LYS A 341 -0.22 -8.39 15.21
N SER A 342 0.72 -8.91 14.42
CA SER A 342 0.72 -8.99 12.95
C SER A 342 0.25 -7.70 12.25
N PRO A 343 0.94 -6.56 12.45
CA PRO A 343 0.59 -5.30 11.82
C PRO A 343 1.02 -5.34 10.36
N VAL A 344 0.10 -4.98 9.45
CA VAL A 344 0.32 -5.14 7.99
C VAL A 344 -0.11 -3.95 7.15
N CYS A 345 -0.76 -2.95 7.74
CA CYS A 345 -1.05 -1.67 7.11
C CYS A 345 -1.06 -0.56 8.15
N VAL A 346 -0.33 0.53 7.91
CA VAL A 346 -0.31 1.76 8.72
C VAL A 346 -0.87 2.86 7.85
N GLN A 347 -2.00 3.45 8.26
CA GLN A 347 -2.71 4.47 7.51
C GLN A 347 -2.83 5.74 8.36
N ALA A 348 -2.18 6.82 7.95
CA ALA A 348 -2.32 8.12 8.58
C ALA A 348 -3.75 8.67 8.42
N LEU A 349 -4.21 9.45 9.40
CA LEU A 349 -5.46 10.20 9.34
C LEU A 349 -5.32 11.58 8.69
#